data_AF-A0A8H5WFT7-F1
#
_entry.id   AF-A0A8H5WFT7-F1
#
_cell.length_a   1.000
_cell.length_b   1.000
_cell.length_c   1.000
_cell.angle_alpha   90.00
_cell.angle_beta   90.00
_cell.angle_gamma   90.00
#
_symmetry.space_group_name_H-M   'P 1'
#
loop_
_entity.id
_entity.type
_entity.pdbx_description
1 polymer ?
#
loop_
_entity_poly.entity_id
_entity_poly.type
_entity_poly.pdbx_seq_one_letter_code
_entity_poly.pdbx_strand_id
1 'polypeptide(L)'
;MSDRPSHRGGRGQGSHPRGGRGGGRGGGAGGAQQERERPKKENILDLGKYMDKQINVKFNGGREVKGMLKGYDALMNLVLDDVHEVVRDDEGNESTRSLGLVVVRGTLLVLVSPVDGSEEIANPFVQAEDD
;
A
#
# COMPACT_ATOMS: atom_id res chain seq x y z
N MET A 1 13.70 49.66 -25.16
CA MET A 1 15.11 49.83 -25.53
C MET A 1 15.77 48.49 -25.25
N SER A 2 15.72 47.56 -26.22
CA SER A 2 16.82 47.17 -27.15
C SER A 2 17.48 45.88 -26.64
N ASP A 3 17.68 44.77 -27.34
CA ASP A 3 17.48 44.36 -28.74
C ASP A 3 17.59 42.81 -28.79
N ARG A 4 16.94 42.16 -29.77
CA ARG A 4 17.35 40.83 -30.26
C ARG A 4 18.51 41.01 -31.25
N PRO A 5 19.34 39.98 -31.46
CA PRO A 5 19.37 39.46 -32.83
C PRO A 5 19.50 37.93 -32.95
N SER A 6 18.68 37.40 -33.85
CA SER A 6 18.85 36.15 -34.59
C SER A 6 20.12 36.16 -35.47
N HIS A 7 20.83 35.04 -35.58
CA HIS A 7 21.76 34.76 -36.67
C HIS A 7 21.43 33.44 -37.37
N ARG A 8 21.74 33.42 -38.66
CA ARG A 8 21.15 32.67 -39.78
C ARG A 8 22.26 31.95 -40.54
N GLY A 9 21.99 30.77 -41.08
CA GLY A 9 22.77 30.12 -42.17
C GLY A 9 23.26 28.71 -41.81
N GLY A 10 23.21 27.69 -42.66
CA GLY A 10 22.92 27.65 -44.10
C GLY A 10 22.63 26.23 -44.61
N ARG A 11 22.07 26.18 -45.82
CA ARG A 11 21.76 24.99 -46.63
C ARG A 11 23.04 24.28 -47.09
N GLY A 12 22.99 22.94 -47.15
CA GLY A 12 23.94 22.10 -47.89
C GLY A 12 23.24 20.88 -48.47
N GLN A 13 23.01 20.92 -49.78
CA GLN A 13 22.34 19.94 -50.62
C GLN A 13 23.35 18.89 -51.11
N GLY A 14 23.00 17.61 -51.06
CA GLY A 14 23.81 16.52 -51.62
C GLY A 14 22.91 15.40 -52.17
N SER A 15 22.62 15.49 -53.47
CA SER A 15 21.94 14.48 -54.29
C SER A 15 22.91 13.39 -54.76
N HIS A 16 22.43 12.14 -54.92
CA HIS A 16 22.56 11.21 -56.09
C HIS A 16 22.29 9.72 -55.68
N PRO A 17 21.94 8.81 -56.63
CA PRO A 17 20.73 7.98 -56.52
C PRO A 17 20.92 6.45 -56.74
N ARG A 18 19.77 5.72 -56.75
CA ARG A 18 19.40 4.64 -57.71
C ARG A 18 19.33 3.18 -57.20
N GLY A 19 18.17 2.56 -57.45
CA GLY A 19 17.93 1.10 -57.53
C GLY A 19 17.44 0.48 -56.22
N GLY A 20 16.35 -0.28 -56.12
CA GLY A 20 15.56 -0.98 -57.12
C GLY A 20 15.29 -2.41 -56.62
N ARG A 21 14.01 -2.72 -56.34
CA ARG A 21 13.36 -4.05 -56.49
C ARG A 21 13.82 -5.21 -55.60
N GLY A 22 12.89 -5.75 -54.80
CA GLY A 22 13.02 -7.11 -54.27
C GLY A 22 11.96 -7.44 -53.22
N GLY A 23 10.85 -8.05 -53.66
CA GLY A 23 9.88 -8.66 -52.75
C GLY A 23 10.47 -9.88 -52.05
N GLY A 24 10.04 -10.10 -50.81
CA GLY A 24 10.40 -11.27 -50.02
C GLY A 24 9.39 -11.45 -48.91
N ARG A 25 8.42 -12.35 -49.15
CA ARG A 25 7.58 -12.96 -48.12
C ARG A 25 8.51 -13.57 -47.05
N GLY A 26 8.39 -13.10 -45.81
CA GLY A 26 8.96 -13.75 -44.64
C GLY A 26 7.89 -13.82 -43.57
N GLY A 27 7.08 -14.88 -43.62
CA GLY A 27 6.22 -15.26 -42.52
C GLY A 27 7.09 -15.65 -41.33
N GLY A 28 7.16 -14.76 -40.34
CA GLY A 28 7.69 -15.06 -39.01
C GLY A 28 6.54 -15.61 -38.17
N ALA A 29 6.56 -16.92 -37.99
CA ALA A 29 5.63 -17.66 -37.16
C ALA A 29 5.56 -17.09 -35.73
N GLY A 30 4.40 -17.29 -35.12
CA GLY A 30 4.09 -16.82 -33.78
C GLY A 30 5.14 -17.26 -32.76
N GLY A 31 5.80 -16.28 -32.16
CA GLY A 31 6.32 -16.41 -30.81
C GLY A 31 5.20 -16.03 -29.87
N ALA A 32 4.33 -16.99 -29.54
CA ALA A 32 3.52 -16.89 -28.34
C ALA A 32 4.49 -16.85 -27.16
N GLN A 33 4.92 -15.63 -26.79
CA GLN A 33 5.58 -15.39 -25.54
C GLN A 33 4.52 -15.76 -24.50
N GLN A 34 4.60 -17.00 -23.99
CA GLN A 34 3.94 -17.39 -22.76
C GLN A 34 4.44 -16.38 -21.73
N GLU A 35 3.63 -15.35 -21.53
CA GLU A 35 3.69 -14.46 -20.40
C GLU A 35 3.53 -15.40 -19.21
N ARG A 36 4.67 -15.82 -18.65
CA ARG A 36 4.68 -16.59 -17.41
C ARG A 36 3.97 -15.68 -16.42
N GLU A 37 2.70 -15.99 -16.15
CA GLU A 37 1.89 -15.30 -15.16
C GLU A 37 2.75 -15.25 -13.91
N ARG A 38 3.21 -14.05 -13.57
CA ARG A 38 3.99 -13.86 -12.34
C ARG A 38 3.09 -14.38 -11.22
N PRO A 39 3.58 -15.31 -10.38
CA PRO A 39 2.76 -15.85 -9.30
C PRO A 39 2.18 -14.67 -8.52
N LYS A 40 0.85 -14.67 -8.37
CA LYS A 40 0.15 -13.63 -7.62
C LYS A 40 0.80 -13.58 -6.24
N LYS A 41 1.32 -12.42 -5.86
CA LYS A 41 1.78 -12.21 -4.49
C LYS A 41 0.54 -12.19 -3.61
N GLU A 42 0.20 -13.34 -3.07
CA GLU A 42 -0.88 -13.49 -2.10
C GLU A 42 -0.44 -12.85 -0.78
N ASN A 43 -1.38 -12.19 -0.10
CA ASN A 43 -1.12 -11.61 1.21
C ASN A 43 -0.91 -12.76 2.22
N ILE A 44 0.12 -12.64 3.04
CA ILE A 44 0.43 -13.63 4.09
C ILE A 44 -0.65 -13.71 5.18
N LEU A 45 -1.46 -12.65 5.29
CA LEU A 45 -2.50 -12.50 6.30
C LEU A 45 -3.87 -12.60 5.64
N ASP A 46 -4.65 -13.59 6.07
CA ASP A 46 -6.03 -13.76 5.63
C ASP A 46 -6.97 -12.93 6.53
N LEU A 47 -7.25 -11.70 6.09
CA LEU A 47 -8.18 -10.80 6.78
C LEU A 47 -9.64 -11.29 6.73
N GLY A 48 -9.97 -12.22 5.83
CA GLY A 48 -11.30 -12.81 5.73
C GLY A 48 -11.76 -13.47 7.04
N LYS A 49 -10.81 -14.03 7.80
CA LYS A 49 -11.07 -14.67 9.10
C LYS A 49 -11.52 -13.69 10.20
N TYR A 50 -11.29 -12.40 9.98
CA TYR A 50 -11.59 -11.32 10.93
C TYR A 50 -12.75 -10.42 10.48
N MET A 51 -13.41 -10.73 9.35
CA MET A 51 -14.61 -10.03 8.93
C MET A 51 -15.69 -10.06 10.01
N ASP A 52 -16.34 -8.92 10.23
CA ASP A 52 -17.34 -8.68 11.27
C ASP A 52 -16.85 -8.96 12.71
N LYS A 53 -15.54 -9.00 12.92
CA LYS A 53 -14.91 -9.08 14.25
C LYS A 53 -14.21 -7.79 14.61
N GLN A 54 -14.09 -7.56 15.90
CA GLN A 54 -13.35 -6.42 16.43
C GLN A 54 -11.84 -6.69 16.34
N ILE A 55 -11.13 -5.76 15.74
CA ILE A 55 -9.67 -5.79 15.60
C ILE A 55 -9.06 -4.53 16.22
N ASN A 56 -7.85 -4.68 16.74
CA ASN A 56 -6.98 -3.58 17.14
C ASN A 56 -6.00 -3.28 16.01
N VAL A 57 -5.81 -2.01 15.72
CA VAL A 57 -4.97 -1.52 14.63
C VAL A 57 -4.04 -0.45 15.16
N LYS A 58 -2.73 -0.65 14.98
CA LYS A 58 -1.71 0.36 15.30
C LYS A 58 -1.12 0.96 14.05
N PHE A 59 -0.96 2.27 14.08
CA PHE A 59 -0.41 3.06 12.99
C PHE A 59 1.03 3.46 13.28
N ASN A 60 1.75 3.74 12.20
CA ASN A 60 2.99 4.50 12.31
C ASN A 60 2.70 5.85 12.98
N GLY A 61 3.53 6.25 13.95
CA GLY A 61 3.30 7.44 14.78
C GLY A 61 2.47 7.20 16.05
N GLY A 62 2.19 5.94 16.42
CA GLY A 62 1.68 5.59 17.75
C GLY A 62 0.17 5.69 17.95
N ARG A 63 -0.60 6.06 16.92
CA ARG A 63 -2.07 6.04 16.99
C ARG A 63 -2.56 4.60 17.06
N GLU A 64 -3.56 4.34 17.91
CA GLU A 64 -4.18 3.04 18.07
C GLU A 64 -5.70 3.18 17.93
N VAL A 65 -6.33 2.28 17.16
CA VAL A 65 -7.78 2.25 17.00
C VAL A 65 -8.31 0.84 17.14
N LYS A 66 -9.50 0.71 17.74
CA LYS A 66 -10.28 -0.53 17.80
C LYS A 66 -11.55 -0.35 16.99
N GLY A 67 -11.89 -1.31 16.14
CA GLY A 67 -13.09 -1.24 15.30
C GLY A 67 -13.45 -2.58 14.69
N MET A 68 -14.66 -2.69 14.15
CA MET A 68 -15.15 -3.90 13.50
C MET A 68 -14.75 -3.92 12.03
N LEU A 69 -14.07 -4.98 11.57
CA LEU A 69 -13.65 -5.08 10.18
C LEU A 69 -14.85 -5.35 9.25
N LYS A 70 -15.14 -4.42 8.34
CA LYS A 70 -16.21 -4.53 7.34
C LYS A 70 -15.73 -4.78 5.92
N GLY A 71 -14.44 -4.57 5.66
CA GLY A 71 -13.87 -4.82 4.34
C GLY A 71 -12.38 -4.54 4.30
N TYR A 72 -11.71 -5.12 3.31
CA TYR A 72 -10.29 -4.92 3.07
C TYR A 72 -9.94 -5.09 1.59
N ASP A 73 -8.76 -4.63 1.19
CA ASP A 73 -8.22 -4.84 -0.15
C ASP A 73 -6.80 -5.44 -0.14
N ALA A 74 -6.24 -5.67 -1.33
CA ALA A 74 -4.91 -6.24 -1.49
C ALA A 74 -3.79 -5.33 -0.95
N LEU A 75 -4.04 -4.02 -0.81
CA LEU A 75 -3.08 -3.04 -0.28
C LEU A 75 -3.21 -2.88 1.24
N MET A 76 -4.01 -3.74 1.89
CA MET A 76 -4.31 -3.68 3.32
C MET A 76 -5.00 -2.37 3.74
N ASN A 77 -5.71 -1.70 2.83
CA ASN A 77 -6.67 -0.68 3.26
C ASN A 77 -7.85 -1.40 3.92
N LEU A 78 -8.36 -0.84 5.02
CA LEU A 78 -9.43 -1.47 5.80
C LEU A 78 -10.63 -0.52 5.87
N VAL A 79 -11.83 -1.09 5.90
CA VAL A 79 -13.06 -0.40 6.29
C VAL A 79 -13.41 -0.89 7.67
N LEU A 80 -13.44 0.02 8.64
CA LEU A 80 -13.75 -0.29 10.03
C LEU A 80 -15.01 0.46 10.46
N ASP A 81 -15.92 -0.24 11.15
CA ASP A 81 -17.11 0.34 11.75
C ASP A 81 -16.99 0.41 13.27
N ASP A 82 -17.83 1.23 13.91
CA ASP A 82 -17.83 1.46 15.36
C ASP A 82 -16.43 1.75 15.93
N VAL A 83 -15.66 2.59 15.23
CA VAL A 83 -14.25 2.81 15.54
C VAL A 83 -14.07 3.69 16.78
N HIS A 84 -13.18 3.26 17.65
CA HIS A 84 -12.74 3.96 18.84
C HIS A 84 -11.23 4.16 18.79
N GLU A 85 -10.77 5.41 18.81
CA GLU A 85 -9.35 5.73 18.89
C GLU A 85 -8.92 5.88 20.34
N VAL A 86 -7.81 5.23 20.70
CA VAL A 86 -7.13 5.38 21.98
C VAL A 86 -6.07 6.47 21.83
N VAL A 87 -6.23 7.54 22.61
CA VAL A 87 -5.32 8.68 22.66
C VAL A 87 -4.58 8.64 24.00
N ARG A 88 -3.25 8.62 23.93
CA ARG A 88 -2.36 8.75 25.08
C ARG A 88 -1.82 10.17 25.13
N ASP A 89 -1.92 10.81 26.29
CA ASP A 89 -1.26 12.09 26.54
C ASP A 89 0.19 11.89 27.03
N ASP A 90 0.91 13.00 27.22
CA ASP A 90 2.29 13.00 27.69
C ASP A 90 2.43 12.53 29.16
N GLU A 91 1.31 12.52 29.90
CA GLU A 91 1.22 12.09 31.31
C GLU A 91 0.90 10.59 31.43
N GLY A 92 0.61 9.92 30.30
CA GLY A 92 0.29 8.50 30.22
C GLY A 92 -1.19 8.18 30.43
N ASN A 93 -2.08 9.18 30.50
CA ASN A 93 -3.52 8.93 30.60
C ASN A 93 -4.07 8.49 29.25
N GLU A 94 -4.90 7.45 29.28
CA GLU A 94 -5.63 6.96 28.11
C GLU A 94 -7.03 7.56 28.06
N SER A 95 -7.36 8.18 26.92
CA SER A 95 -8.71 8.61 26.60
C SER A 95 -9.17 7.95 25.30
N THR A 96 -10.48 7.70 25.20
CA THR A 96 -11.06 7.08 24.01
C THR A 96 -12.01 8.06 23.32
N ARG A 97 -11.95 8.15 21.99
CA ARG A 97 -12.93 8.91 21.19
C ARG A 97 -13.55 8.04 20.09
N SER A 98 -14.86 8.21 19.88
CA SER A 98 -15.59 7.52 18.81
C SER A 98 -15.41 8.24 17.47
N LEU A 99 -15.15 7.48 16.42
CA LEU A 99 -14.99 7.94 15.04
C LEU A 99 -16.05 7.37 14.09
N GLY A 100 -16.83 6.37 14.52
CA GLY A 100 -17.85 5.72 13.69
C GLY A 100 -17.22 4.89 12.55
N LEU A 101 -17.68 5.11 11.32
CA LEU A 101 -17.19 4.41 10.12
C LEU A 101 -15.93 5.10 9.57
N VAL A 102 -14.82 4.37 9.48
CA VAL A 102 -13.52 4.89 9.06
C VAL A 102 -12.91 4.02 7.96
N VAL A 103 -12.24 4.66 7.00
CA VAL A 103 -11.34 4.00 6.06
C VAL A 103 -9.90 4.16 6.53
N VAL A 104 -9.24 3.03 6.78
CA VAL A 104 -7.85 2.93 7.22
C VAL A 104 -6.95 2.73 6.02
N ARG A 105 -5.87 3.52 5.94
CA ARG A 105 -4.90 3.45 4.85
C ARG A 105 -3.79 2.46 5.16
N GLY A 106 -3.64 1.42 4.33
CA GLY A 106 -2.70 0.32 4.53
C GLY A 106 -1.23 0.73 4.62
N THR A 107 -0.85 1.85 3.97
CA THR A 107 0.52 2.37 3.99
C THR A 107 1.02 2.80 5.37
N LEU A 108 0.11 3.09 6.32
CA LEU A 108 0.45 3.51 7.67
C LEU A 108 0.25 2.40 8.71
N LEU A 109 -0.26 1.24 8.30
CA LEU A 109 -0.47 0.11 9.19
C LEU A 109 0.85 -0.46 9.66
N VAL A 110 0.96 -0.68 10.97
CA VAL A 110 2.09 -1.36 11.60
C VAL A 110 1.67 -2.69 12.21
N LEU A 111 0.48 -2.73 12.83
CA LEU A 111 -0.03 -3.94 13.47
C LEU A 111 -1.54 -4.06 13.28
N VAL A 112 -1.99 -5.29 13.06
CA VAL A 112 -3.40 -5.71 13.12
C VAL A 112 -3.47 -6.93 14.02
N SER A 113 -4.32 -6.90 15.05
CA SER A 113 -4.56 -8.05 15.92
C SER A 113 -6.05 -8.21 16.21
N PRO A 114 -6.56 -9.45 16.38
CA PRO A 114 -7.89 -9.64 16.93
C PRO A 114 -7.96 -9.09 18.36
N VAL A 115 -9.11 -8.54 18.74
CA VAL A 115 -9.37 -8.20 20.15
C VAL A 115 -9.68 -9.46 20.96
N ASP A 116 -10.37 -10.41 20.32
CA ASP A 116 -10.66 -11.71 20.92
C ASP A 116 -9.36 -12.50 21.20
N GLY A 117 -9.23 -13.01 22.41
CA GLY A 117 -8.03 -13.67 22.91
C GLY A 117 -6.87 -12.74 23.28
N SER A 118 -7.08 -11.41 23.31
CA SER A 118 -6.10 -10.45 23.80
C SER A 118 -6.55 -9.84 25.13
N GLU A 119 -5.65 -9.83 26.12
CA GLU A 119 -5.88 -9.19 27.41
C GLU A 119 -4.61 -8.46 27.86
N GLU A 120 -4.79 -7.39 28.62
CA GLU A 120 -3.70 -6.71 29.29
C GLU A 120 -3.34 -7.48 30.56
N ILE A 121 -2.06 -7.84 30.70
CA ILE A 121 -1.54 -8.58 31.84
C ILE A 121 -0.49 -7.76 32.58
N ALA A 122 -0.39 -7.98 33.88
CA ALA A 122 0.77 -7.52 34.64
C ALA A 122 2.05 -8.14 34.07
N ASN A 123 3.19 -7.48 34.30
CA ASN A 123 4.49 -7.99 33.86
C ASN A 123 4.71 -9.43 34.39
N PRO A 124 4.77 -10.45 33.51
CA PRO A 124 4.77 -11.85 33.92
C PRO A 124 6.11 -12.31 34.51
N PHE A 125 7.13 -11.43 34.53
CA PHE A 125 8.47 -11.72 35.04
C PHE A 125 8.75 -11.11 36.41
N VAL A 126 7.79 -10.37 36.99
CA VAL A 126 7.91 -9.94 38.39
C VAL A 126 7.62 -11.17 39.24
N GLN A 127 8.64 -11.72 39.89
CA GLN A 127 8.43 -12.80 40.86
C GLN A 127 7.49 -12.27 41.94
N ALA A 128 6.39 -12.97 42.21
CA ALA A 128 5.60 -12.69 43.40
C ALA A 128 6.55 -12.84 44.58
N GLU A 129 6.76 -11.76 45.34
CA GLU A 129 7.47 -11.87 46.61
C GLU A 129 6.62 -12.80 47.49
N ASP A 130 7.13 -13.98 47.79
CA ASP A 130 6.51 -14.92 48.71
C ASP A 130 6.50 -14.26 50.11
N ASP A 131 5.34 -13.73 50.53
CA ASP A 131 5.06 -13.30 51.91
C ASP A 131 4.93 -14.50 52.87
#